data_AF-A0A8X6MP52-F1
#
_entry.id   AF-A0A8X6MP52-F1
#
_cell.length_a   1.000
_cell.length_b   1.000
_cell.length_c   1.000
_cell.angle_alpha   90.00
_cell.angle_beta   90.00
_cell.angle_gamma   90.00
#
_symmetry.space_group_name_H-M   'P 1'
#
loop_
_entity.id
_entity.type
_entity.pdbx_description
1 polymer ?
#
loop_
_entity_poly.entity_id
_entity_poly.type
_entity_poly.pdbx_seq_one_letter_code
_entity_poly.pdbx_strand_id
1 'polypeptide(L)'
;MDPTAWRHCSGKHNTADLLTRGFASKDLIVSDKWWHGPEWLKDPEDLWPKEKKSEYKSVNSEVRCEYKSCIIVSSAIIQEKFLDSNKFSCLFKMFRMTSWVLRFINVLKKKNYEKGPLTSH
;
A
#
# COMPACT_ATOMS: atom_id res chain seq x y z
N MET A 1 -12.13 -17.75 -20.84
CA MET A 1 -10.68 -17.97 -20.62
C MET A 1 -10.55 -19.20 -19.75
N ASP A 2 -9.69 -20.13 -20.14
CA ASP A 2 -9.41 -21.34 -19.36
C ASP A 2 -8.50 -20.96 -18.17
N PRO A 3 -8.89 -21.22 -16.90
CA PRO A 3 -8.04 -20.98 -15.74
C PRO A 3 -6.67 -21.67 -15.83
N THR A 4 -6.56 -22.77 -16.59
CA THR A 4 -5.30 -23.50 -16.75
C THR A 4 -4.26 -22.76 -17.60
N ALA A 5 -4.67 -21.70 -18.32
CA ALA A 5 -3.76 -20.85 -19.08
C ALA A 5 -2.97 -19.87 -18.18
N TRP A 6 -3.30 -19.77 -16.90
CA TRP A 6 -2.61 -18.89 -15.96
C TRP A 6 -1.44 -19.61 -15.31
N ARG A 7 -0.25 -18.99 -15.35
CA ARG A 7 0.96 -19.49 -14.70
C ARG A 7 1.34 -18.61 -13.51
N HIS A 8 1.88 -19.22 -12.47
CA HIS A 8 2.36 -18.53 -11.29
C HIS A 8 3.73 -17.87 -11.55
N CYS A 9 3.77 -16.55 -11.39
CA CYS A 9 5.01 -15.80 -11.30
C CYS A 9 5.45 -15.69 -9.83
N SER A 10 6.65 -16.18 -9.50
CA SER A 10 7.20 -16.04 -8.15
C SER A 10 7.28 -14.56 -7.75
N GLY A 11 7.00 -14.25 -6.48
CA GLY A 11 7.07 -12.87 -5.95
C GLY A 11 8.42 -12.16 -6.20
N LYS A 12 9.52 -12.90 -6.37
CA LYS A 12 10.83 -12.33 -6.74
C LYS A 12 10.84 -11.72 -8.16
N HIS A 13 10.01 -12.26 -9.05
CA HIS A 13 9.89 -11.85 -10.45
C HIS A 13 8.60 -11.05 -10.72
N ASN A 14 7.70 -10.97 -9.74
CA ASN A 14 6.48 -10.18 -9.84
C ASN A 14 6.81 -8.68 -9.80
N THR A 15 6.62 -7.98 -10.90
CA THR A 15 6.92 -6.54 -10.98
C THR A 15 5.89 -5.70 -10.24
N ALA A 16 4.67 -6.22 -10.02
CA ALA A 16 3.67 -5.60 -9.14
C ALA A 16 4.15 -5.48 -7.68
N ASP A 17 5.06 -6.37 -7.24
CA ASP A 17 5.67 -6.28 -5.90
C ASP A 17 6.49 -5.00 -5.72
N LEU A 18 7.05 -4.42 -6.79
CA LEU A 18 7.81 -3.18 -6.69
C LEU A 18 6.90 -2.06 -6.16
N LEU A 19 5.73 -1.89 -6.77
CA LEU A 19 4.79 -0.87 -6.37
C LEU A 19 4.24 -1.13 -4.95
N THR A 20 3.86 -2.36 -4.64
CA THR A 20 3.26 -2.70 -3.34
C THR A 20 4.25 -2.64 -2.18
N ARG A 21 5.57 -2.75 -2.44
CA ARG A 21 6.63 -2.59 -1.44
C ARG A 21 7.10 -1.15 -1.23
N GLY A 22 6.44 -0.18 -1.87
CA GLY A 22 6.73 1.24 -1.67
C GLY A 22 7.93 1.75 -2.46
N PHE A 23 8.18 1.21 -3.66
CA PHE A 23 9.13 1.85 -4.58
C PHE A 23 8.69 3.29 -4.88
N ALA A 24 9.63 4.24 -4.84
CA ALA A 24 9.31 5.62 -5.16
C ALA A 24 8.96 5.75 -6.65
N SER A 25 7.99 6.61 -6.97
CA SER A 25 7.51 6.80 -8.34
C SER A 25 8.63 7.20 -9.32
N LYS A 26 9.60 8.00 -8.85
CA LYS A 26 10.79 8.38 -9.61
C LYS A 26 11.65 7.19 -10.02
N ASP A 27 11.75 6.18 -9.17
CA ASP A 27 12.56 4.98 -9.40
C ASP A 27 11.79 3.98 -10.26
N LEU A 28 10.45 4.03 -10.23
CA LEU A 28 9.59 3.24 -11.09
C LEU A 28 9.67 3.68 -12.56
N ILE A 29 9.75 4.99 -12.81
CA ILE A 29 9.85 5.54 -14.17
C ILE A 29 11.06 4.98 -14.91
N VAL A 30 12.19 4.82 -14.21
CA VAL A 30 13.45 4.27 -14.76
C VAL A 30 13.58 2.75 -14.60
N SER A 31 12.58 2.08 -14.02
CA SER A 31 12.62 0.65 -13.76
C SER A 31 12.32 -0.16 -15.02
N ASP A 32 13.38 -0.69 -15.63
CA ASP A 32 13.25 -1.57 -16.79
C ASP A 32 12.35 -2.78 -16.50
N LYS A 33 12.50 -3.36 -15.31
CA LYS A 33 11.68 -4.49 -14.85
C LYS A 33 10.19 -4.14 -14.79
N TRP A 34 9.83 -2.94 -14.34
CA TRP A 34 8.42 -2.54 -14.26
C TRP A 34 7.77 -2.49 -15.64
N TRP A 35 8.47 -1.89 -16.61
CA TRP A 35 7.95 -1.69 -17.96
C TRP A 35 8.01 -2.94 -18.83
N HIS A 36 9.06 -3.75 -18.68
CA HIS A 36 9.32 -4.87 -19.56
C HIS A 36 9.06 -6.24 -18.94
N GLY A 37 8.73 -6.29 -17.65
CA GLY A 37 8.55 -7.55 -16.95
C GLY A 37 9.87 -8.25 -16.61
N PRO A 38 9.80 -9.49 -16.11
CA PRO A 38 10.97 -10.33 -15.98
C PRO A 38 11.48 -10.78 -17.36
N GLU A 39 12.80 -10.94 -17.49
CA GLU A 39 13.48 -11.24 -18.76
C GLU A 39 12.90 -12.45 -19.49
N TRP A 40 12.60 -13.53 -18.76
CA TRP A 40 12.07 -14.77 -19.31
C TRP A 40 10.68 -14.61 -19.97
N LEU A 41 9.95 -13.53 -19.67
CA LEU A 41 8.64 -13.30 -20.29
C LEU A 41 8.77 -12.98 -21.79
N LYS A 42 9.94 -12.52 -22.22
CA LYS A 42 10.26 -12.23 -23.63
C LYS A 42 10.67 -13.49 -24.40
N ASP A 43 11.03 -14.56 -23.69
CA ASP A 43 11.46 -15.82 -24.28
C ASP A 43 10.23 -16.67 -24.70
N PRO A 44 10.41 -17.63 -25.62
CA PRO A 44 9.39 -18.63 -25.91
C PRO A 44 8.88 -19.33 -24.64
N GLU A 45 7.58 -19.65 -24.60
CA GLU A 45 6.92 -20.24 -23.42
C GLU A 45 7.60 -21.53 -22.93
N ASP A 46 8.21 -22.29 -23.85
CA ASP A 46 8.95 -23.52 -23.53
C ASP A 46 10.18 -23.28 -22.64
N LEU A 47 10.71 -22.05 -22.64
CA LEU A 47 11.86 -21.62 -21.84
C LEU A 47 11.45 -20.99 -20.51
N TRP A 48 10.15 -20.80 -20.27
CA TRP A 48 9.69 -20.17 -19.04
C TRP A 48 10.01 -21.04 -17.82
N PRO A 49 10.19 -20.42 -16.64
CA PRO A 49 10.45 -21.17 -15.42
C PRO A 49 9.32 -22.17 -15.15
N LYS A 50 9.65 -23.47 -15.21
CA LYS A 50 8.69 -24.52 -14.86
C LYS A 50 8.36 -24.40 -13.38
N GLU A 51 7.08 -24.30 -13.08
CA GLU A 51 6.59 -24.36 -11.70
C GLU A 51 7.10 -25.66 -11.07
N LYS A 52 7.97 -25.54 -10.06
CA LYS A 52 8.15 -26.64 -9.13
C LYS A 52 6.80 -26.79 -8.46
N LYS A 53 6.10 -27.90 -8.73
CA LYS A 53 4.99 -28.35 -7.91
C LYS A 53 5.57 -28.56 -6.51
N SER A 54 5.62 -27.50 -5.69
CA SER A 54 5.75 -27.69 -4.27
C SER A 54 4.54 -28.51 -3.88
N GLU A 55 4.75 -29.66 -3.26
CA GLU A 55 3.70 -30.33 -2.52
C GLU A 55 3.19 -29.32 -1.49
N TYR A 56 2.14 -28.59 -1.84
CA TYR A 56 1.43 -27.74 -0.91
C TYR A 56 0.81 -28.69 0.09
N LYS A 57 1.53 -29.01 1.18
CA LYS A 57 0.87 -29.45 2.40
C LYS A 57 -0.21 -28.40 2.65
N SER A 58 -1.46 -28.84 2.64
CA SER A 58 -2.60 -28.00 2.98
C SER A 58 -2.39 -27.49 4.40
N VAL A 59 -1.69 -26.37 4.53
CA VAL A 59 -1.61 -25.62 5.76
C VAL A 59 -2.88 -24.80 5.74
N ASN A 60 -3.90 -25.36 6.37
CA ASN A 60 -5.12 -24.67 6.72
C ASN A 60 -4.78 -23.58 7.74
N SER A 61 -4.23 -22.46 7.27
CA SER A 61 -4.05 -21.24 8.05
C SER A 61 -3.98 -20.02 7.14
N GLU A 62 -4.99 -19.84 6.28
CA GLU A 62 -5.36 -18.48 5.90
C GLU A 62 -6.15 -17.88 7.08
N VAL A 63 -5.45 -17.54 8.17
CA VAL A 63 -5.91 -16.41 8.98
C VAL A 63 -5.64 -15.20 8.11
N ARG A 64 -6.58 -14.92 7.21
CA ARG A 64 -6.61 -13.70 6.43
C ARG A 64 -6.94 -12.59 7.44
N CYS A 65 -5.91 -12.08 8.12
CA CYS A 65 -6.00 -10.72 8.60
C CYS A 65 -6.35 -9.92 7.34
N GLU A 66 -7.58 -9.41 7.26
CA GLU A 66 -7.95 -8.41 6.27
C GLU A 66 -7.05 -7.20 6.51
N TYR A 67 -5.84 -7.26 5.97
CA TYR A 67 -5.04 -6.08 5.75
C TYR A 67 -5.81 -5.34 4.68
N LYS A 68 -6.68 -4.43 5.10
CA LYS A 68 -7.29 -3.44 4.23
C LYS A 68 -6.12 -2.62 3.69
N SER A 69 -5.56 -3.07 2.56
CA SER A 69 -4.53 -2.36 1.84
C SER A 69 -5.10 -1.00 1.48
N CYS A 70 -4.76 0.01 2.28
CA CYS A 70 -5.03 1.38 1.94
C CYS A 70 -4.12 1.69 0.75
N ILE A 71 -4.70 1.80 -0.45
CA ILE A 71 -3.98 2.31 -1.61
C ILE A 71 -3.71 3.79 -1.31
N ILE A 72 -2.52 4.10 -0.81
CA ILE A 72 -2.07 5.48 -0.65
C ILE A 72 -1.75 5.99 -2.05
N VAL A 73 -2.75 6.59 -2.71
CA VAL A 73 -2.52 7.38 -3.92
C VAL A 73 -1.81 8.66 -3.47
N SER A 74 -0.48 8.66 -3.50
CA SER A 74 0.30 9.88 -3.33
C SER A 74 0.20 10.68 -4.61
N SER A 75 -0.84 11.50 -4.74
CA SER A 75 -0.85 12.56 -5.73
C SER A 75 0.25 13.54 -5.38
N ALA A 76 1.04 13.97 -6.37
CA ALA A 76 1.98 15.08 -6.23
C ALA A 76 1.21 16.40 -6.11
N ILE A 77 0.36 16.51 -5.08
CA ILE A 77 -0.12 17.79 -4.61
C ILE A 77 1.09 18.35 -3.87
N ILE A 78 1.61 19.48 -4.34
CA ILE A 78 2.44 20.34 -3.50
C ILE A 78 1.50 20.81 -2.39
N GLN A 79 1.28 19.95 -1.40
CA GLN A 79 0.71 20.37 -0.14
C GLN A 79 1.82 21.18 0.49
N GLU A 80 1.66 22.50 0.55
CA GLU A 80 2.23 23.23 1.66
C GLU A 80 1.94 22.39 2.90
N LYS A 81 3.00 22.00 3.62
CA LYS A 81 2.84 21.20 4.83
C LYS A 81 2.07 22.04 5.84
N PHE A 82 0.75 21.90 5.83
CA PHE A 82 -0.14 22.54 6.79
C PHE A 82 0.27 22.15 8.23
N LEU A 83 0.84 20.96 8.39
CA LEU A 83 1.43 20.47 9.62
C LEU A 83 2.84 19.97 9.37
N ASP A 84 3.79 20.56 10.10
CA ASP A 84 5.16 20.06 10.18
C ASP A 84 5.23 18.97 11.25
N SER A 85 5.39 17.72 10.82
CA SER A 85 5.51 16.56 11.70
C SER A 85 6.68 16.69 12.68
N ASN A 86 7.74 17.42 12.31
CA ASN A 86 8.93 17.57 13.16
C ASN A 86 8.69 18.46 14.39
N LYS A 87 7.58 19.20 14.43
CA LYS A 87 7.18 20.01 15.59
C LYS A 87 6.50 19.19 16.70
N PHE A 88 6.27 17.90 16.48
CA PHE A 88 5.58 17.03 17.44
C PHE A 88 6.49 15.89 17.89
N SER A 89 6.64 15.73 19.20
CA SER A 89 7.45 14.67 19.81
C SER A 89 6.86 13.26 19.66
N CYS A 90 5.57 13.15 19.31
CA CYS A 90 4.95 11.87 18.97
C CYS A 90 3.72 12.07 18.08
N LEU A 91 3.41 11.04 17.30
CA LEU A 91 2.30 11.01 16.34
C LEU A 91 0.94 11.23 17.04
N PHE A 92 0.74 10.64 18.22
CA PHE A 92 -0.49 10.79 18.98
C PHE A 92 -0.73 12.24 19.45
N LYS A 93 0.33 12.97 19.80
CA LYS A 93 0.24 14.40 20.15
C LYS A 93 -0.20 15.22 18.95
N MET A 94 0.33 14.92 17.75
CA MET A 94 -0.11 15.53 16.51
C MET A 94 -1.59 15.26 16.25
N PHE A 95 -2.02 13.98 16.28
CA PHE A 95 -3.43 13.63 16.07
C PHE A 95 -4.36 14.32 17.07
N ARG A 96 -4.01 14.34 18.35
CA ARG A 96 -4.83 15.00 19.37
C ARG A 96 -4.99 16.49 19.09
N MET A 97 -3.91 17.20 18.76
CA MET A 97 -3.98 18.62 18.43
C MET A 97 -4.82 18.87 17.18
N THR A 98 -4.61 18.10 16.11
CA THR A 98 -5.38 18.20 14.86
C THR A 98 -6.87 17.93 15.11
N SER A 99 -7.22 16.93 15.91
CA SER A 99 -8.60 16.61 16.25
C SER A 99 -9.28 17.73 17.04
N TRP A 100 -8.57 18.41 17.94
CA TRP A 100 -9.10 19.59 18.64
C TRP A 100 -9.38 20.75 17.70
N VAL A 101 -8.46 21.04 16.77
CA VAL A 101 -8.65 22.09 15.75
C VAL A 101 -9.85 21.78 14.86
N LEU A 102 -9.96 20.54 14.37
CA LEU A 102 -11.10 20.11 13.55
C LEU A 102 -12.42 20.18 14.31
N ARG A 103 -12.43 19.79 15.59
CA ARG A 103 -13.62 19.91 16.44
C ARG A 103 -14.04 21.36 16.62
N PHE A 104 -13.09 22.27 16.85
CA PHE A 104 -13.37 23.71 16.93
C PHE A 104 -13.97 24.24 15.61
N ILE A 105 -13.40 23.86 14.47
CA ILE A 105 -13.95 24.24 13.15
C ILE A 105 -15.37 23.70 12.98
N ASN A 106 -15.65 22.47 13.40
CA ASN A 106 -16.98 21.87 13.29
C ASN A 106 -18.01 22.55 14.20
N VAL A 107 -17.60 23.02 15.38
CA VAL A 107 -18.41 23.87 16.26
C VAL A 107 -18.80 25.15 15.52
N LEU A 108 -17.84 25.86 14.91
CA LEU A 108 -18.10 27.09 14.15
C LEU A 108 -19.02 26.85 12.96
N LYS A 109 -18.89 25.69 12.30
CA LYS A 109 -19.73 25.30 11.16
C LYS A 109 -21.12 24.76 11.55
N LYS A 110 -21.49 24.78 12.84
CA LYS A 110 -22.77 24.24 13.36
C LYS A 110 -23.08 22.80 12.92
N LYS A 111 -22.05 22.00 12.63
CA LYS A 111 -22.22 20.58 12.32
C LYS A 111 -22.36 19.80 13.62
N ASN A 112 -23.14 18.71 13.62
CA ASN A 112 -23.14 17.76 14.73
C ASN A 112 -21.71 17.26 14.94
N TYR A 113 -21.19 17.40 16.16
CA TYR A 113 -19.85 16.94 16.54
C TYR A 113 -19.94 16.18 17.86
N GLU A 114 -19.05 15.21 18.05
CA GLU A 114 -19.01 14.41 19.26
C GLU A 114 -18.51 15.24 20.46
N LYS A 115 -19.20 15.10 21.59
CA LYS A 115 -18.85 15.72 22.87
C LYS A 115 -18.15 14.68 23.76
N GLY A 116 -17.04 15.05 24.38
CA GLY A 116 -16.30 14.17 25.29
C GLY A 116 -14.78 14.29 25.13
N PRO A 117 -13.99 13.57 25.95
CA PRO A 117 -12.54 13.51 25.82
C PRO A 117 -12.13 12.72 24.56
N LEU A 118 -11.14 13.23 23.84
CA LEU A 118 -10.49 12.52 22.73
C LEU A 118 -9.34 11.68 23.33
N THR A 119 -9.64 10.46 23.75
CA THR A 119 -8.63 9.53 24.29
C THR A 119 -8.16 8.56 23.21
N SER A 120 -6.84 8.43 23.06
CA SER A 120 -6.25 7.30 22.34
C SER A 120 -6.09 6.15 23.33
N HIS A 121 -6.70 5.01 23.04
CA HIS A 121 -6.35 3.73 23.66
C HIS A 121 -5.04 3.21 23.06
#